data_AF-A0A4T0QWR1-F1
#
_entry.id   AF-A0A4T0QWR1-F1
#
_cell.length_a   1.000
_cell.length_b   1.000
_cell.length_c   1.000
_cell.angle_alpha   90.00
_cell.angle_beta   90.00
_cell.angle_gamma   90.00
#
_symmetry.space_group_name_H-M   'P 1'
#
loop_
_entity.id
_entity.type
_entity.pdbx_description
1 polymer ?
#
loop_
_entity_poly.entity_id
_entity_poly.type
_entity_poly.pdbx_seq_one_letter_code
_entity_poly.pdbx_strand_id
1 'polypeptide(L)'
;MSAEEPKPETAHVEEPQEESTAHFEPVVKLTETVETKTNEEDEEVLFKIRAKLFRFAKDSSEWKERGTGDVRILQHKETKKVRLVMRRDKTLKVCANHFLTPDIKLSPNIGSDRSWVWAVAADVSEGEPTAETLAIRFANAENATAFKDKFEEGVKLNGELKDDAPAKEDAPKEDTKEEAKEDAAAEETKGHPEESVDEAKKA
;
A
#
# COMPACT_ATOMS: atom_id res chain seq x y z
N MET A 1 -43.35 -52.04 -35.25
CA MET A 1 -42.94 -51.52 -33.94
C MET A 1 -41.76 -52.36 -33.50
N SER A 2 -40.54 -51.92 -33.83
CA SER A 2 -39.31 -52.59 -33.40
C SER A 2 -38.89 -51.94 -32.09
N ALA A 3 -38.78 -52.76 -31.03
CA ALA A 3 -38.29 -52.32 -29.74
C ALA A 3 -36.79 -52.03 -29.84
N GLU A 4 -36.39 -50.84 -29.42
CA GLU A 4 -34.99 -50.45 -29.26
C GLU A 4 -34.53 -50.88 -27.87
N GLU A 5 -33.48 -51.71 -27.80
CA GLU A 5 -32.88 -52.17 -26.56
C GLU A 5 -32.10 -51.02 -25.88
N PRO A 6 -32.14 -50.88 -24.54
CA PRO A 6 -31.42 -49.81 -23.86
C PRO A 6 -29.91 -50.11 -23.84
N LYS A 7 -29.11 -49.14 -24.28
CA LYS A 7 -27.64 -49.14 -24.17
C LYS A 7 -27.22 -49.15 -22.69
N PRO A 8 -26.15 -49.89 -22.30
CA PRO A 8 -25.65 -49.86 -20.94
C PRO A 8 -25.01 -48.50 -20.64
N GLU A 9 -25.44 -47.89 -19.53
CA GLU A 9 -24.84 -46.71 -18.93
C GLU A 9 -23.45 -47.10 -18.40
N THR A 10 -22.40 -46.54 -19.02
CA THR A 10 -21.02 -46.68 -18.51
C THR A 10 -20.91 -45.91 -17.22
N ALA A 11 -20.93 -46.61 -16.08
CA ALA A 11 -20.58 -46.07 -14.78
C ALA A 11 -19.16 -45.51 -14.83
N HIS A 12 -19.03 -44.20 -14.64
CA HIS A 12 -17.74 -43.54 -14.47
C HIS A 12 -17.20 -43.96 -13.10
N VAL A 13 -16.28 -44.93 -13.08
CA VAL A 13 -15.53 -45.28 -11.87
C VAL A 13 -14.53 -44.15 -11.64
N GLU A 14 -14.78 -43.29 -10.66
CA GLU A 14 -13.74 -42.40 -10.12
C GLU A 14 -12.71 -43.27 -9.41
N GLU A 15 -11.54 -43.45 -10.03
CA GLU A 15 -10.39 -43.98 -9.30
C GLU A 15 -9.99 -42.96 -8.23
N PRO A 16 -9.75 -43.39 -6.97
CA PRO A 16 -9.36 -42.48 -5.90
C PRO A 16 -8.02 -41.84 -6.27
N GLN A 17 -8.02 -40.51 -6.44
CA GLN A 17 -6.81 -39.74 -6.61
C GLN A 17 -5.98 -39.88 -5.33
N GLU A 18 -4.81 -40.51 -5.39
CA GLU A 18 -3.86 -40.55 -4.27
C GLU A 18 -3.46 -39.12 -3.90
N GLU A 19 -3.85 -38.68 -2.70
CA GLU A 19 -3.39 -37.40 -2.17
C GLU A 19 -1.88 -37.46 -1.87
N SER A 20 -1.16 -36.42 -2.26
CA SER A 20 0.29 -36.33 -2.06
C SER A 20 0.66 -36.39 -0.58
N THR A 21 1.50 -37.35 -0.20
CA THR A 21 2.01 -37.54 1.18
C THR A 21 3.30 -36.78 1.45
N ALA A 22 3.65 -35.78 0.63
CA ALA A 22 4.91 -35.06 0.74
C ALA A 22 4.97 -34.24 2.05
N HIS A 23 5.96 -34.55 2.90
CA HIS A 23 6.26 -33.81 4.13
C HIS A 23 7.48 -32.90 3.91
N PHE A 24 7.37 -31.64 4.29
CA PHE A 24 8.44 -30.65 4.16
C PHE A 24 8.94 -30.22 5.55
N GLU A 25 10.24 -30.31 5.78
CA GLU A 25 10.85 -29.78 7.01
C GLU A 25 10.96 -28.25 6.94
N PRO A 26 10.49 -27.51 7.96
CA PRO A 26 10.60 -26.05 7.98
C PRO A 26 12.07 -25.60 8.06
N VAL A 27 12.51 -24.81 7.07
CA VAL A 27 13.86 -24.20 7.03
C VAL A 27 14.05 -23.17 8.14
N VAL A 28 12.98 -22.46 8.51
CA VAL A 28 12.98 -21.45 9.58
C VAL A 28 11.83 -21.73 10.53
N LYS A 29 12.12 -21.78 11.84
CA LYS A 29 11.13 -21.91 12.90
C LYS A 29 10.94 -20.56 13.58
N LEU A 30 9.80 -19.92 13.36
CA LEU A 30 9.41 -18.71 14.09
C LEU A 30 8.89 -19.14 15.46
N THR A 31 9.77 -19.22 16.46
CA THR A 31 9.45 -19.72 17.81
C THR A 31 8.77 -18.68 18.70
N GLU A 32 8.96 -17.40 18.42
CA GLU A 32 8.40 -16.31 19.21
C GLU A 32 7.22 -15.68 18.48
N THR A 33 6.10 -15.55 19.19
CA THR A 33 4.97 -14.76 18.69
C THR A 33 5.31 -13.29 18.87
N VAL A 34 5.56 -12.60 17.77
CA VAL A 34 5.80 -11.15 17.79
C VAL A 34 4.46 -10.44 17.98
N GLU A 35 4.35 -9.62 19.02
CA GLU A 35 3.20 -8.73 19.19
C GLU A 35 3.21 -7.70 18.06
N THR A 36 2.15 -7.69 17.25
CA THR A 36 2.03 -6.78 16.11
C THR A 36 1.10 -5.64 16.47
N LYS A 37 1.60 -4.40 16.36
CA LYS A 37 0.82 -3.18 16.53
C LYS A 37 0.39 -2.64 15.18
N THR A 38 -0.82 -2.07 15.13
CA THR A 38 -1.35 -1.46 13.91
C THR A 38 -0.86 -0.03 13.71
N ASN A 39 -0.40 0.62 14.79
CA ASN A 39 -0.07 2.05 14.88
C ASN A 39 -1.27 2.95 14.61
N GLU A 40 -2.43 2.50 15.12
CA GLU A 40 -3.74 3.15 15.02
C GLU A 40 -4.46 3.15 16.39
N GLU A 41 -3.79 2.68 17.44
CA GLU A 41 -4.34 2.51 18.78
C GLU A 41 -4.66 3.86 19.47
N ASP A 42 -3.93 4.91 19.10
CA ASP A 42 -4.09 6.27 19.59
C ASP A 42 -5.06 7.11 18.74
N GLU A 43 -5.82 6.47 17.85
CA GLU A 43 -6.76 7.12 16.95
C GLU A 43 -8.20 6.67 17.19
N GLU A 44 -9.14 7.57 16.91
CA GLU A 44 -10.58 7.31 16.90
C GLU A 44 -11.06 7.17 15.46
N VAL A 45 -11.91 6.16 15.21
CA VAL A 45 -12.50 5.92 13.88
C VAL A 45 -13.71 6.83 13.70
N LEU A 46 -13.54 7.92 12.95
CA LEU A 46 -14.64 8.85 12.62
C LEU A 46 -15.56 8.31 11.54
N PHE A 47 -15.01 7.49 10.63
CA PHE A 47 -15.75 6.88 9.53
C PHE A 47 -15.09 5.58 9.10
N LYS A 48 -15.91 4.59 8.73
CA LYS A 48 -15.47 3.31 8.17
C LYS A 48 -16.47 2.83 7.14
N ILE A 49 -16.02 2.55 5.92
CA ILE A 49 -16.88 1.96 4.90
C ILE A 49 -16.09 1.14 3.89
N ARG A 50 -16.76 0.16 3.27
CA ARG A 50 -16.21 -0.65 2.20
C ARG A 50 -16.04 0.16 0.91
N ALA A 51 -14.87 0.06 0.28
CA ALA A 51 -14.58 0.77 -0.97
C ALA A 51 -13.57 0.04 -1.88
N LYS A 52 -13.46 0.51 -3.11
CA LYS A 52 -12.39 0.18 -4.05
C LYS A 52 -11.61 1.44 -4.42
N LEU A 53 -10.30 1.40 -4.25
CA LEU A 53 -9.38 2.51 -4.51
C LEU A 53 -8.59 2.25 -5.79
N PHE A 54 -8.42 3.31 -6.57
CA PHE A 54 -7.67 3.38 -7.81
C PHE A 54 -6.62 4.49 -7.74
N ARG A 55 -5.56 4.32 -8.51
CA ARG A 55 -4.47 5.27 -8.70
C ARG A 55 -4.36 5.62 -10.17
N PHE A 56 -4.19 6.90 -10.48
CA PHE A 56 -3.95 7.32 -11.84
C PHE A 56 -2.47 7.14 -12.21
N ALA A 57 -2.21 6.26 -13.17
CA ALA A 57 -0.88 6.02 -13.71
C ALA A 57 -0.60 7.06 -14.81
N LYS A 58 0.26 8.04 -14.53
CA LYS A 58 0.55 9.16 -15.46
C LYS A 58 1.27 8.71 -16.73
N ASP A 59 2.08 7.66 -16.61
CA ASP A 59 2.84 7.02 -17.70
C ASP A 59 1.93 6.42 -18.77
N SER A 60 0.87 5.72 -18.36
CA SER A 60 -0.10 5.09 -19.28
C SER A 60 -1.42 5.86 -19.40
N SER A 61 -1.58 6.96 -18.68
CA SER A 61 -2.82 7.77 -18.62
C SER A 61 -4.07 6.93 -18.30
N GLU A 62 -3.95 5.99 -17.37
CA GLU A 62 -5.03 5.05 -17.03
C GLU A 62 -5.23 4.91 -15.52
N TRP A 63 -6.42 4.44 -15.13
CA TRP A 63 -6.72 4.10 -13.74
C TRP A 63 -6.33 2.65 -13.44
N LYS A 64 -5.39 2.46 -12.51
CA LYS A 64 -4.99 1.13 -12.01
C LYS A 64 -5.64 0.87 -10.65
N GLU A 65 -6.16 -0.35 -10.43
CA GLU A 65 -6.67 -0.73 -9.11
C GLU A 65 -5.52 -0.72 -8.10
N ARG A 66 -5.69 0.03 -7.01
CA ARG A 66 -4.69 0.12 -5.93
C ARG A 66 -5.05 -0.81 -4.78
N GLY A 67 -6.34 -0.95 -4.45
CA GLY A 67 -6.78 -1.87 -3.40
C GLY A 67 -8.29 -1.89 -3.20
N THR A 68 -8.79 -3.00 -2.64
CA THR A 68 -10.19 -3.15 -2.23
C THR A 68 -10.21 -3.54 -0.74
N GLY A 69 -11.04 -2.86 0.05
CA GLY A 69 -11.07 -3.02 1.50
C GLY A 69 -11.88 -1.93 2.21
N ASP A 70 -11.71 -1.82 3.52
CA ASP A 70 -12.35 -0.77 4.32
C ASP A 70 -11.49 0.50 4.32
N VAL A 71 -12.05 1.60 3.83
CA VAL A 71 -11.47 2.93 4.03
C VAL A 71 -11.91 3.46 5.39
N ARG A 72 -10.96 4.04 6.12
CA ARG A 72 -11.17 4.64 7.43
C ARG A 72 -10.68 6.08 7.46
N ILE A 73 -11.44 6.93 8.11
CA ILE A 73 -11.01 8.28 8.50
C ILE A 73 -10.76 8.23 10.00
N LEU A 74 -9.52 8.49 10.38
CA LEU A 74 -9.01 8.33 11.73
C LEU A 74 -8.59 9.69 12.28
N GLN A 75 -8.93 9.98 13.53
CA GLN A 75 -8.47 11.18 14.23
C GLN A 75 -7.59 10.80 15.41
N HIS A 76 -6.39 11.36 15.49
CA HIS A 76 -5.50 11.15 16.62
C HIS A 76 -6.06 11.77 17.91
N LYS A 77 -6.06 11.01 19.01
CA LYS A 77 -6.69 11.40 20.28
C LYS A 77 -6.06 12.66 20.88
N GLU A 78 -4.74 12.81 20.78
CA GLU A 78 -4.00 13.97 21.30
C GLU A 78 -3.88 15.11 20.30
N THR A 79 -3.15 14.91 19.19
CA THR A 79 -2.90 15.97 18.18
C THR A 79 -4.13 16.41 17.40
N LYS A 80 -5.24 15.66 17.48
CA LYS A 80 -6.48 15.88 16.71
C LYS A 80 -6.33 15.85 15.19
N LYS A 81 -5.14 15.53 14.68
CA LYS A 81 -4.88 15.37 13.25
C LYS A 81 -5.71 14.21 12.69
N VAL A 82 -6.29 14.44 11.52
CA VAL A 82 -7.16 13.50 10.82
C VAL A 82 -6.46 12.94 9.58
N ARG A 83 -6.44 11.62 9.43
CA ARG A 83 -5.87 10.92 8.27
C ARG A 83 -6.84 9.92 7.67
N LEU A 84 -6.62 9.59 6.41
CA LEU A 84 -7.26 8.49 5.70
C LEU A 84 -6.33 7.29 5.69
N VAL A 85 -6.84 6.14 6.13
CA VAL A 85 -6.13 4.85 6.08
C VAL A 85 -7.02 3.81 5.41
N MET A 86 -6.49 3.07 4.44
CA MET A 86 -7.18 1.96 3.79
C MET A 86 -6.25 0.75 3.69
N ARG A 87 -6.79 -0.44 4.01
CA ARG A 87 -6.05 -1.71 3.93
C ARG A 87 -6.74 -2.65 2.95
N ARG A 88 -5.96 -3.43 2.23
CA ARG A 88 -6.46 -4.46 1.31
C ARG A 88 -6.99 -5.65 2.10
N ASP A 89 -8.07 -6.24 1.59
CA ASP A 89 -8.56 -7.50 2.11
C ASP A 89 -7.50 -8.60 2.10
N LYS A 90 -7.62 -9.50 3.08
CA LYS A 90 -6.80 -10.72 3.27
C LYS A 90 -5.33 -10.44 3.58
N THR A 91 -4.66 -9.63 2.78
CA THR A 91 -3.26 -9.26 2.94
C THR A 91 -3.03 -8.21 4.02
N LEU A 92 -4.06 -7.41 4.35
CA LEU A 92 -4.01 -6.32 5.33
C LEU A 92 -2.95 -5.23 5.04
N LYS A 93 -2.35 -5.27 3.84
CA LYS A 93 -1.40 -4.27 3.36
C LYS A 93 -2.11 -2.93 3.18
N VAL A 94 -1.47 -1.87 3.66
CA VAL A 94 -1.94 -0.50 3.47
C VAL A 94 -1.92 -0.16 1.97
N CYS A 95 -2.97 0.50 1.49
CA CYS A 95 -3.09 0.98 0.11
C CYS A 95 -3.47 2.46 0.01
N ALA A 96 -3.73 3.12 1.14
CA ALA A 96 -3.74 4.57 1.26
C ALA A 96 -3.41 4.93 2.71
N ASN A 97 -2.56 5.94 2.88
CA ASN A 97 -2.21 6.51 4.18
C ASN A 97 -1.72 7.94 3.97
N HIS A 98 -2.57 8.92 4.27
CA HIS A 98 -2.26 10.35 4.15
C HIS A 98 -3.16 11.19 5.03
N PHE A 99 -2.68 12.37 5.43
CA PHE A 99 -3.48 13.35 6.14
C PHE A 99 -4.53 13.99 5.22
N LEU A 100 -5.68 14.34 5.79
CA LEU A 100 -6.72 15.12 5.11
C LEU A 100 -6.38 16.60 5.18
N THR A 101 -5.40 17.05 4.41
CA THR A 101 -4.92 18.44 4.46
C THR A 101 -5.92 19.42 3.82
N PRO A 102 -5.94 20.71 4.25
CA PRO A 102 -6.93 21.70 3.80
C PRO A 102 -6.96 21.97 2.28
N ASP A 103 -5.87 21.66 1.58
CA ASP A 103 -5.73 21.80 0.13
C ASP A 103 -6.40 20.68 -0.66
N ILE A 104 -6.71 19.54 -0.04
CA ILE A 104 -7.33 18.40 -0.70
C ILE A 104 -8.80 18.67 -0.98
N LYS A 105 -9.24 18.42 -2.23
CA LYS A 105 -10.63 18.58 -2.66
C LYS A 105 -11.12 17.35 -3.40
N LEU A 106 -12.28 16.85 -2.99
CA LEU A 106 -12.98 15.80 -3.73
C LEU A 106 -13.63 16.39 -4.99
N SER A 107 -13.38 15.74 -6.12
CA SER A 107 -14.02 16.03 -7.40
C SER A 107 -14.86 14.83 -7.84
N PRO A 108 -16.07 15.03 -8.38
CA PRO A 108 -16.88 13.94 -8.90
C PRO A 108 -16.17 13.28 -10.10
N ASN A 109 -16.26 11.95 -10.20
CA ASN A 109 -15.74 11.24 -11.37
C ASN A 109 -16.77 11.26 -12.51
N ILE A 110 -16.34 11.56 -13.74
CA ILE A 110 -17.24 11.65 -14.89
C ILE A 110 -17.88 10.27 -15.13
N GLY A 111 -19.22 10.23 -15.20
CA GLY A 111 -19.97 9.01 -15.44
C GLY A 111 -20.12 8.09 -14.22
N SER A 112 -19.81 8.56 -13.01
CA SER A 112 -20.08 7.81 -11.77
C SER A 112 -20.70 8.72 -10.71
N ASP A 113 -21.84 8.31 -10.15
CA ASP A 113 -22.51 8.93 -9.00
C ASP A 113 -21.97 8.44 -7.65
N ARG A 114 -21.12 7.41 -7.68
CA ARG A 114 -20.62 6.70 -6.51
C ARG A 114 -19.09 6.70 -6.44
N SER A 115 -18.45 7.71 -7.02
CA SER A 115 -16.99 7.82 -7.02
C SER A 115 -16.49 9.25 -6.89
N TRP A 116 -15.39 9.40 -6.16
CA TRP A 116 -14.70 10.66 -5.95
C TRP A 116 -13.23 10.54 -6.37
N VAL A 117 -12.66 11.65 -6.81
CA VAL A 117 -11.26 11.80 -7.22
C VAL A 117 -10.61 12.93 -6.42
N TRP A 118 -9.38 12.74 -5.97
CA TRP A 118 -8.58 13.79 -5.37
C TRP A 118 -7.09 13.62 -5.65
N ALA A 119 -6.34 14.71 -5.54
CA ALA A 119 -4.88 14.68 -5.53
C ALA A 119 -4.40 14.76 -4.08
N VAL A 120 -3.33 14.03 -3.79
CA VAL A 120 -2.63 14.05 -2.50
C VAL A 120 -1.14 14.26 -2.75
N ALA A 121 -0.50 15.15 -1.99
CA ALA A 121 0.92 15.45 -2.17
C ALA A 121 1.86 14.41 -1.51
N ALA A 122 1.40 13.76 -0.44
CA ALA A 122 2.19 12.87 0.39
C ALA A 122 1.37 11.67 0.90
N ASP A 123 1.20 10.64 0.07
CA ASP A 123 0.73 9.32 0.49
C ASP A 123 1.91 8.43 0.85
N VAL A 124 1.87 7.81 2.03
CA VAL A 124 2.98 6.99 2.57
C VAL A 124 2.64 5.49 2.60
N SER A 125 1.66 5.05 1.81
CA SER A 125 1.22 3.63 1.87
C SER A 125 2.22 2.65 1.25
N GLU A 126 3.19 3.13 0.47
CA GLU A 126 4.25 2.31 -0.15
C GLU A 126 5.66 2.63 0.40
N GLY A 127 5.74 3.34 1.54
CA GLY A 127 7.00 3.71 2.19
C GLY A 127 7.21 5.22 2.19
N GLU A 128 7.99 5.74 1.23
CA GLU A 128 8.26 7.17 1.12
C GLU A 128 7.01 7.96 0.71
N PRO A 129 6.91 9.25 1.07
CA PRO A 129 5.80 10.10 0.65
C PRO A 129 5.78 10.27 -0.88
N THR A 130 4.69 9.86 -1.52
CA THR A 130 4.48 10.06 -2.97
C THR A 130 3.27 10.92 -3.26
N ALA A 131 3.37 11.74 -4.30
CA ALA A 131 2.23 12.50 -4.81
C ALA A 131 1.36 11.60 -5.70
N GLU A 132 0.09 11.44 -5.34
CA GLU A 132 -0.83 10.52 -5.99
C GLU A 132 -2.11 11.21 -6.44
N THR A 133 -2.69 10.74 -7.53
CA THR A 133 -4.07 11.08 -7.91
C THR A 133 -4.92 9.84 -7.72
N LEU A 134 -5.81 9.90 -6.74
CA LEU A 134 -6.58 8.76 -6.26
C LEU A 134 -8.03 8.91 -6.69
N ALA A 135 -8.65 7.77 -7.00
CA ALA A 135 -10.09 7.68 -7.16
C ALA A 135 -10.62 6.57 -6.28
N ILE A 136 -11.75 6.81 -5.62
CA ILE A 136 -12.41 5.82 -4.76
C ILE A 136 -13.83 5.59 -5.25
N ARG A 137 -14.26 4.33 -5.25
CA ARG A 137 -15.60 3.91 -5.65
C ARG A 137 -16.28 3.15 -4.53
N PHE A 138 -17.55 3.47 -4.29
CA PHE A 138 -18.40 2.84 -3.30
C PHE A 138 -19.48 1.96 -3.94
N ALA A 139 -20.19 1.20 -3.11
CA ALA A 139 -21.26 0.32 -3.57
C ALA A 139 -22.41 1.09 -4.24
N ASN A 140 -22.81 2.22 -3.66
CA ASN A 140 -23.93 3.07 -4.09
C ASN A 140 -23.61 4.56 -3.86
N ALA A 141 -24.48 5.44 -4.35
CA ALA A 141 -24.33 6.89 -4.23
C ALA A 141 -24.46 7.37 -2.77
N GLU A 142 -25.32 6.75 -1.96
CA GLU A 142 -25.49 7.08 -0.53
C GLU A 142 -24.18 6.93 0.25
N ASN A 143 -23.49 5.81 0.06
CA ASN A 143 -22.18 5.55 0.67
C ASN A 143 -21.12 6.54 0.19
N ALA A 144 -21.18 6.95 -1.08
CA ALA A 144 -20.26 7.94 -1.63
C ALA A 144 -20.50 9.33 -1.02
N THR A 145 -21.76 9.72 -0.81
CA THR A 145 -22.11 10.97 -0.12
C THR A 145 -21.67 10.94 1.34
N ALA A 146 -21.95 9.85 2.06
CA ALA A 146 -21.51 9.70 3.46
C ALA A 146 -19.99 9.79 3.62
N PHE A 147 -19.24 9.21 2.68
CA PHE A 147 -17.78 9.37 2.64
C PHE A 147 -17.38 10.82 2.39
N LYS A 148 -17.99 11.49 1.40
CA LYS A 148 -17.69 12.89 1.08
C LYS A 148 -17.89 13.79 2.30
N ASP A 149 -19.04 13.66 2.98
CA ASP A 149 -19.37 14.49 4.14
C ASP A 149 -18.32 14.33 5.24
N LYS A 150 -17.94 13.07 5.55
CA LYS A 150 -16.92 12.78 6.57
C LYS A 150 -15.51 13.16 6.15
N PHE A 151 -15.20 13.08 4.86
CA PHE A 151 -13.93 13.51 4.32
C PHE A 151 -13.78 15.03 4.42
N GLU A 152 -14.79 15.79 4.00
CA GLU A 152 -14.79 17.26 4.09
C GLU A 152 -14.80 17.74 5.54
N GLU A 153 -15.50 17.05 6.44
CA GLU A 153 -15.42 17.28 7.89
C GLU A 153 -13.98 17.09 8.39
N GLY A 154 -13.31 15.99 8.01
CA GLY A 154 -11.91 15.73 8.38
C GLY A 154 -10.92 16.76 7.84
N VAL A 155 -11.10 17.20 6.58
CA VAL A 155 -10.32 18.29 5.97
C VAL A 155 -10.51 19.60 6.75
N LYS A 156 -11.76 19.92 7.11
CA LYS A 156 -12.07 21.11 7.91
C LYS A 156 -11.44 21.04 9.30
N LEU A 157 -11.57 19.91 10.00
CA LEU A 157 -10.97 19.71 11.32
C LEU A 157 -9.47 19.95 11.29
N ASN A 158 -8.77 19.42 10.28
CA ASN A 158 -7.33 19.68 10.11
C ASN A 158 -7.02 21.14 9.82
N GLY A 159 -7.86 21.85 9.06
CA GLY A 159 -7.67 23.28 8.77
C GLY A 159 -7.87 24.20 9.96
N GLU A 160 -8.58 23.74 11.00
CA GLU A 160 -8.77 24.48 12.26
C GLU A 160 -7.63 24.25 13.26
N LEU A 161 -6.79 23.24 13.04
CA LEU A 161 -5.59 23.02 13.84
C LEU A 161 -4.55 24.08 13.49
N LYS A 162 -4.04 24.77 14.51
CA LYS A 162 -2.82 25.56 14.36
C LYS A 162 -1.69 24.57 14.09
N ASP A 163 -0.87 24.84 13.07
CA ASP A 163 0.30 24.03 12.74
C ASP A 163 1.32 24.04 13.90
N ASP A 164 1.05 23.28 14.96
CA ASP A 164 2.09 22.76 15.83
C ASP A 164 2.73 21.60 15.06
N ALA A 165 3.82 21.93 14.38
CA ALA A 165 4.75 20.95 13.86
C ALA A 165 5.49 20.31 15.05
N PRO A 166 5.39 19.00 15.29
CA PRO A 166 6.42 18.33 16.04
C PRO A 166 7.58 18.01 15.10
N ALA A 167 8.76 18.37 15.56
CA ALA A 167 10.05 18.09 15.00
C ALA A 167 10.32 16.58 14.85
N LYS A 168 11.36 16.29 14.05
CA LYS A 168 12.15 15.07 14.08
C LYS A 168 12.29 14.51 15.51
N GLU A 169 12.02 13.22 15.69
CA GLU A 169 12.92 12.22 16.29
C GLU A 169 12.11 10.95 16.63
N ASP A 170 12.36 9.88 15.88
CA ASP A 170 12.53 8.54 16.45
C ASP A 170 13.32 7.72 15.41
N ALA A 171 14.62 8.03 15.34
CA ALA A 171 15.61 7.15 14.74
C ALA A 171 16.28 6.40 15.89
N PRO A 172 16.21 5.06 15.94
CA PRO A 172 16.93 4.28 16.94
C PRO A 172 18.45 4.53 16.80
N LYS A 173 19.07 5.00 17.88
CA LYS A 173 20.52 5.00 18.05
C LYS A 173 20.97 3.56 18.27
N GLU A 174 21.66 3.00 17.28
CA GLU A 174 22.38 1.75 17.43
C GLU A 174 23.72 2.06 18.11
N ASP A 175 23.91 1.52 19.31
CA ASP A 175 25.18 1.50 20.03
C ASP A 175 26.16 0.58 19.27
N THR A 176 27.19 1.15 18.65
CA THR A 176 28.40 0.40 18.32
C THR A 176 29.62 1.20 18.76
N LYS A 177 30.14 0.79 19.93
CA LYS A 177 31.48 1.10 20.41
C LYS A 177 32.42 0.06 19.82
N GLU A 178 33.33 0.46 18.94
CA GLU A 178 34.60 -0.25 18.78
C GLU A 178 35.73 0.72 18.44
N GLU A 179 36.85 0.50 19.09
CA GLU A 179 37.97 1.42 19.28
C GLU A 179 38.90 1.49 18.06
N ALA A 180 39.56 2.64 17.94
CA ALA A 180 40.57 2.94 16.95
C ALA A 180 41.83 2.08 17.11
N LYS A 181 42.42 1.66 15.98
CA LYS A 181 43.87 1.56 15.81
C LYS A 181 44.29 2.14 14.46
N GLU A 182 45.14 3.14 14.57
CA GLU A 182 45.91 3.80 13.53
C GLU A 182 47.23 3.05 13.35
N ASP A 183 47.64 2.78 12.12
CA ASP A 183 49.05 2.63 11.76
C ASP A 183 49.24 3.08 10.31
N ALA A 184 50.32 3.82 10.08
CA ALA A 184 50.55 4.65 8.91
C ALA A 184 51.63 4.08 7.97
N ALA A 185 51.49 4.47 6.69
CA ALA A 185 52.54 4.84 5.73
C ALA A 185 53.25 3.80 4.82
N ALA A 186 53.21 4.15 3.52
CA ALA A 186 54.24 4.05 2.45
C ALA A 186 54.57 2.63 1.90
N GLU A 187 54.89 2.38 0.62
CA GLU A 187 55.14 3.18 -0.60
C GLU A 187 55.08 2.22 -1.83
N GLU A 188 54.95 2.81 -3.02
CA GLU A 188 55.00 2.36 -4.43
C GLU A 188 55.61 0.96 -4.82
N THR A 189 55.18 0.29 -5.90
CA THR A 189 55.53 0.63 -7.30
C THR A 189 54.94 -0.34 -8.35
N LYS A 190 54.74 0.23 -9.57
CA LYS A 190 55.00 -0.31 -10.94
C LYS A 190 53.90 -0.96 -11.83
N GLY A 191 53.71 -0.30 -12.99
CA GLY A 191 53.58 -0.91 -14.34
C GLY A 191 52.15 -0.97 -14.90
N HIS A 192 51.61 0.00 -15.66
CA HIS A 192 51.81 0.37 -17.09
C HIS A 192 51.30 -0.70 -18.10
N PRO A 193 50.95 -0.34 -19.35
CA PRO A 193 49.61 0.08 -19.84
C PRO A 193 49.11 -0.83 -20.99
N GLU A 194 47.87 -0.69 -21.47
CA GLU A 194 47.58 -0.94 -22.90
C GLU A 194 46.27 -0.32 -23.41
N GLU A 195 46.35 0.15 -24.66
CA GLU A 195 45.38 0.83 -25.52
C GLU A 195 44.26 -0.09 -26.03
N SER A 196 43.09 0.47 -26.33
CA SER A 196 42.49 0.48 -27.70
C SER A 196 41.09 1.12 -27.67
N VAL A 197 40.90 2.27 -28.31
CA VAL A 197 40.41 2.56 -29.69
C VAL A 197 38.93 2.23 -29.94
N ASP A 198 38.29 3.24 -30.57
CA ASP A 198 37.14 3.26 -31.48
C ASP A 198 35.79 3.81 -30.97
N GLU A 199 34.96 4.47 -31.78
CA GLU A 199 35.08 5.52 -32.80
C GLU A 199 33.63 6.01 -33.04
N ALA A 200 33.48 7.28 -33.42
CA ALA A 200 32.40 7.86 -34.24
C ALA A 200 30.90 7.58 -33.93
N LYS A 201 30.15 8.66 -33.65
CA LYS A 201 29.23 9.20 -34.68
C LYS A 201 28.81 10.65 -34.41
N LYS A 202 29.02 11.49 -35.41
CA LYS A 202 28.42 12.82 -35.58
C LYS A 202 27.85 12.87 -37.00
N ALA A 203 26.75 13.62 -37.15
CA ALA A 203 25.99 13.94 -38.37
C ALA A 203 24.98 12.89 -38.82
#